data_AF-A0A970ZTD6-F1
#
_entry.id   AF-A0A970ZTD6-F1
#
_cell.length_a   1.000
_cell.length_b   1.000
_cell.length_c   1.000
_cell.angle_alpha   90.00
_cell.angle_beta   90.00
_cell.angle_gamma   90.00
#
_symmetry.space_group_name_H-M   'P 1'
#
loop_
_entity.id
_entity.type
_entity.pdbx_description
1 polymer ?
#
loop_
_entity_poly.entity_id
_entity_poly.type
_entity_poly.pdbx_seq_one_letter_code
_entity_poly.pdbx_strand_id
1 'polypeptide(L)'
;KLKPDPLPTAFITTDVGTEPAKTILKRRQQDEVIEPAFLTLLGQPAPKITPTETTTGRRTALANWIASEENPFTARVMVNRVWQRHFAEGLVPTPNDFGMLGESPSHPDLLDWLTKRFLEGDWKLKSLHRTIMSSATYRQTARREPTTDEDLADPSNRLLWRFPPQRLDAEQLRDATLVVSGELTQREGGPSVDNSAPNRSVYMKKRRNTNAPLMGEFDSPSGFGSTPNRVPTTTPNQSLMLVNGEWSISRATSFARRVLAGKSDFGPEQVRQAYRIAYGREARQEEVDGALAFVASQQKLTGAPASVPADDKYPDETGLRPASAVFKAVKGIELGENALWLQPGSRFETLEASRLEIPDEEFTIEAVANLDRVYPDSSVNTLVSRWSGAPDEVGWSIGVTSAKSRYEPRNFIVQLVGDDFQDNRVYEVVSSGLHIPLNKPVYLGVSISAKPSQEDPAKGYVTFYMKDLSDPASPLRSETVSHPIVKGLAFKDAAPPLIGGRRQKGHLWDGQLARLTVSEGILDRLQLLPYPQRSDAESLLPAPARLADWNFAGSDGETPAPGTTWKRNAPAAAPSAAPALNGAVTDFCHALLNSNEFLYLH
;
A
#
# COMPACT_ATOMS: atom_id res chain seq x y z
N LYS A 1 20.13 9.62 -42.99
CA LYS A 1 21.07 9.32 -41.89
C LYS A 1 20.34 9.61 -40.58
N LEU A 2 19.82 8.58 -39.91
CA LEU A 2 19.25 8.68 -38.57
C LEU A 2 20.40 8.97 -37.60
N LYS A 3 20.51 10.22 -37.13
CA LYS A 3 21.43 10.55 -36.05
C LYS A 3 20.86 9.90 -34.79
N PRO A 4 21.61 9.07 -34.06
CA PRO A 4 21.11 8.49 -32.82
C PRO A 4 20.75 9.61 -31.85
N ASP A 5 19.77 9.33 -31.00
CA ASP A 5 19.33 10.26 -29.97
C ASP A 5 20.52 10.70 -29.10
N PRO A 6 20.55 11.97 -28.67
CA PRO A 6 21.59 12.45 -27.77
C PRO A 6 21.63 11.60 -26.50
N LEU A 7 22.84 11.30 -26.02
CA LEU A 7 23.04 10.55 -24.80
C LEU A 7 22.34 11.26 -23.63
N PRO A 8 21.72 10.51 -22.70
CA PRO A 8 21.09 11.10 -21.54
C PRO A 8 22.11 11.93 -20.74
N THR A 9 21.81 13.22 -20.57
CA THR A 9 22.61 14.15 -19.78
C THR A 9 22.33 13.91 -18.30
N ALA A 10 23.38 13.60 -17.55
CA ALA A 10 23.29 13.55 -16.09
C ALA A 10 23.23 14.99 -15.53
N PHE A 11 22.45 15.20 -14.47
CA PHE A 11 22.50 16.44 -13.69
C PHE A 11 23.83 16.49 -12.93
N ILE A 12 24.86 16.99 -13.59
CA ILE A 12 26.19 17.18 -13.01
C ILE A 12 26.50 18.66 -12.88
N THR A 13 27.21 19.02 -11.82
CA THR A 13 27.84 20.34 -11.71
C THR A 13 29.21 20.27 -12.36
N THR A 14 29.44 21.05 -13.40
CA THR A 14 30.75 21.21 -14.04
C THR A 14 31.49 22.42 -13.48
N ASP A 15 32.76 22.59 -13.84
CA ASP A 15 33.43 23.87 -13.61
C ASP A 15 32.79 24.95 -14.50
N VAL A 16 32.78 26.19 -14.01
CA VAL A 16 32.23 27.35 -14.75
C VAL A 16 33.27 27.91 -15.74
N GLY A 17 34.53 27.49 -15.64
CA GLY A 17 35.63 27.88 -16.51
C GLY A 17 36.96 27.24 -16.10
N THR A 18 38.05 27.70 -16.69
CA THR A 18 39.42 27.22 -16.44
C THR A 18 40.08 27.86 -15.22
N GLU A 19 39.56 29.00 -14.77
CA GLU A 19 40.04 29.70 -13.58
C GLU A 19 39.20 29.33 -12.34
N PRO A 20 39.82 28.86 -11.25
CA PRO A 20 39.10 28.51 -10.05
C PRO A 20 38.70 29.75 -9.25
N ALA A 21 37.55 29.68 -8.57
CA ALA A 21 37.22 30.65 -7.54
C ALA A 21 38.30 30.63 -6.44
N LYS A 22 38.71 31.82 -5.99
CA LYS A 22 39.69 31.99 -4.91
C LYS A 22 39.03 31.67 -3.57
N THR A 23 39.65 30.80 -2.78
CA THR A 23 39.26 30.57 -1.39
C THR A 23 40.01 31.56 -0.52
N ILE A 24 39.30 32.46 0.15
CA ILE A 24 39.89 33.54 0.95
C ILE A 24 39.60 33.28 2.42
N LEU A 25 40.64 33.20 3.24
CA LEU A 25 40.53 33.22 4.68
C LEU A 25 40.59 34.67 5.17
N LYS A 26 39.48 35.16 5.71
CA LYS A 26 39.43 36.51 6.29
C LYS A 26 40.18 36.53 7.61
N ARG A 27 41.31 37.24 7.68
CA ARG A 27 42.01 37.53 8.93
C ARG A 27 41.79 38.99 9.32
N ARG A 28 41.99 39.32 10.60
CA ARG A 28 41.75 40.66 11.16
C ARG A 28 42.49 41.80 10.45
N GLN A 29 43.62 41.51 9.80
CA GLN A 29 44.48 42.52 9.16
C GLN A 29 44.56 42.40 7.63
N GLN A 30 44.39 41.20 7.06
CA GLN A 30 44.42 40.99 5.61
C GLN A 30 43.72 39.69 5.21
N ASP A 31 43.11 39.72 4.03
CA ASP A 31 42.56 38.55 3.37
C ASP A 31 43.70 37.71 2.77
N GLU A 32 43.76 36.42 3.12
CA GLU A 32 44.75 35.47 2.62
C GLU A 32 44.10 34.50 1.63
N VAL A 33 44.68 34.36 0.44
CA VAL A 33 44.23 33.34 -0.53
C VAL A 33 44.83 32.00 -0.15
N ILE A 34 43.99 30.99 0.00
CA ILE A 34 44.37 29.63 0.36
C ILE A 34 44.37 28.76 -0.90
N GLU A 35 45.55 28.20 -1.21
CA GLU A 35 45.67 27.20 -2.27
C GLU A 35 45.20 25.82 -1.81
N PRO A 36 44.69 24.97 -2.73
CA PRO A 36 44.35 23.60 -2.41
C PRO A 36 45.56 22.84 -1.87
N ALA A 37 45.35 22.06 -0.81
CA ALA A 37 46.36 21.19 -0.22
C ALA A 37 45.73 19.86 0.21
N PHE A 38 46.56 18.83 0.33
CA PHE A 38 46.19 17.57 0.97
C PHE A 38 46.57 17.56 2.44
N LEU A 39 46.17 16.51 3.17
CA LEU A 39 46.52 16.34 4.58
C LEU A 39 48.03 16.21 4.75
N THR A 40 48.66 17.27 5.27
CA THR A 40 50.12 17.36 5.48
C THR A 40 50.64 16.33 6.47
N LEU A 41 49.80 15.87 7.41
CA LEU A 41 50.12 14.81 8.37
C LEU A 41 50.52 13.49 7.70
N LEU A 42 50.10 13.27 6.45
CA LEU A 42 50.41 12.06 5.69
C LEU A 42 51.70 12.17 4.87
N GLY A 43 52.44 13.27 4.98
CA GLY A 43 53.67 13.51 4.22
C GLY A 43 53.46 13.58 2.70
N GLN A 44 52.22 13.77 2.26
CA GLN A 44 51.84 13.75 0.85
C GLN A 44 52.32 15.04 0.15
N PRO A 45 52.78 14.96 -1.11
CA PRO A 45 53.17 16.14 -1.87
C PRO A 45 51.97 17.07 -2.11
N ALA A 46 52.25 18.34 -2.37
CA ALA A 46 51.23 19.30 -2.78
C ALA A 46 50.48 18.80 -4.04
N PRO A 47 49.18 19.09 -4.17
CA PRO A 47 48.40 18.65 -5.32
C PRO A 47 48.97 19.20 -6.63
N LYS A 48 49.30 18.31 -7.56
CA LYS A 48 49.62 18.70 -8.93
C LYS A 48 48.32 18.96 -9.69
N ILE A 49 47.96 20.24 -9.82
CA ILE A 49 46.76 20.67 -10.54
C ILE A 49 47.16 21.07 -11.96
N THR A 50 46.53 20.46 -12.96
CA THR A 50 46.75 20.79 -14.37
C THR A 50 45.40 21.16 -15.00
N PRO A 51 45.15 22.45 -15.28
CA PRO A 51 43.95 22.88 -15.98
C PRO A 51 43.86 22.25 -17.38
N THR A 52 42.64 22.07 -17.86
CA THR A 52 42.37 21.71 -19.27
C THR A 52 41.63 22.86 -19.94
N GLU A 53 41.23 22.71 -21.20
CA GLU A 53 40.50 23.75 -21.94
C GLU A 53 39.16 24.14 -21.31
N THR A 54 38.54 23.27 -20.49
CA THR A 54 37.18 23.46 -19.97
C THR A 54 37.04 23.34 -18.45
N THR A 55 38.10 22.99 -17.72
CA THR A 55 38.08 22.82 -16.25
C THR A 55 39.39 23.24 -15.60
N THR A 56 39.29 23.67 -14.35
CA THR A 56 40.40 24.03 -13.45
C THR A 56 41.36 22.86 -13.15
N GLY A 57 40.93 21.61 -13.39
CA GLY A 57 41.71 20.41 -13.07
C GLY A 57 41.75 20.05 -11.58
N ARG A 58 41.18 20.88 -10.68
CA ARG A 58 41.21 20.67 -9.23
C ARG A 58 40.49 19.38 -8.80
N ARG A 59 39.32 19.09 -9.38
CA ARG A 59 38.55 17.87 -9.08
C ARG A 59 39.30 16.60 -9.53
N THR A 60 39.97 16.64 -10.68
CA THR A 60 40.78 15.54 -11.18
C THR A 60 41.99 15.28 -10.27
N ALA A 61 42.69 16.35 -9.84
CA ALA A 61 43.79 16.23 -8.90
C ALA A 61 43.35 15.58 -7.57
N LEU A 62 42.19 16.00 -7.04
CA LEU A 62 41.61 15.38 -5.84
C LEU A 62 41.22 13.91 -6.07
N ALA A 63 40.58 13.58 -7.20
CA ALA A 63 40.18 12.22 -7.52
C ALA A 63 41.39 11.28 -7.63
N ASN A 64 42.46 11.72 -8.30
CA ASN A 64 43.70 10.97 -8.41
C ASN A 64 44.37 10.76 -7.05
N TRP A 65 44.32 11.74 -6.16
CA TRP A 65 44.84 11.58 -4.79
C TRP A 65 44.00 10.62 -3.94
N ILE A 66 42.66 10.69 -4.04
CA ILE A 66 41.77 9.75 -3.36
C ILE A 66 42.07 8.32 -3.84
N ALA A 67 42.19 8.11 -5.16
CA ALA A 67 42.42 6.80 -5.75
C ALA A 67 43.89 6.37 -5.80
N SER A 68 44.82 7.14 -5.22
CA SER A 68 46.24 6.80 -5.21
C SER A 68 46.52 5.59 -4.31
N GLU A 69 47.40 4.69 -4.75
CA GLU A 69 47.89 3.58 -3.93
C GLU A 69 48.75 4.07 -2.75
N GLU A 70 49.33 5.27 -2.86
CA GLU A 70 50.08 5.93 -1.78
C GLU A 70 49.13 6.53 -0.72
N ASN A 71 47.82 6.58 -0.97
CA ASN A 71 46.85 7.02 0.02
C ASN A 71 46.56 5.88 1.01
N PRO A 72 46.95 6.02 2.30
CA PRO A 72 46.85 4.94 3.26
C PRO A 72 45.41 4.62 3.69
N PHE A 73 44.44 5.49 3.38
CA PHE A 73 43.07 5.35 3.89
C PHE A 73 42.10 4.77 2.88
N THR A 74 42.12 5.21 1.61
CA THR A 74 41.05 4.86 0.66
C THR A 74 40.86 3.35 0.51
N ALA A 75 41.96 2.62 0.32
CA ALA A 75 41.91 1.17 0.15
C ALA A 75 41.49 0.47 1.46
N ARG A 76 42.03 0.88 2.62
CA ARG A 76 41.64 0.36 3.95
C ARG A 76 40.17 0.58 4.25
N VAL A 77 39.68 1.79 3.99
CA VAL A 77 38.27 2.16 4.17
C VAL A 77 37.37 1.32 3.26
N MET A 78 37.76 1.12 1.99
CA MET A 78 36.98 0.31 1.07
C MET A 78 36.94 -1.17 1.49
N VAL A 79 38.09 -1.73 1.87
CA VAL A 79 38.20 -3.09 2.41
C VAL A 79 37.35 -3.27 3.66
N ASN A 80 37.41 -2.31 4.59
CA ASN A 80 36.61 -2.33 5.79
C ASN A 80 35.10 -2.28 5.49
N ARG A 81 34.67 -1.48 4.50
CA ARG A 81 33.26 -1.43 4.08
C ARG A 81 32.81 -2.73 3.43
N VAL A 82 33.65 -3.36 2.61
CA VAL A 82 33.35 -4.68 2.03
C VAL A 82 33.25 -5.74 3.12
N TRP A 83 34.16 -5.71 4.09
CA TRP A 83 34.10 -6.58 5.27
C TRP A 83 32.82 -6.37 6.07
N GLN A 84 32.51 -5.11 6.41
CA GLN A 84 31.29 -4.73 7.12
C GLN A 84 30.02 -5.23 6.43
N ARG A 85 29.98 -5.24 5.09
CA ARG A 85 28.81 -5.76 4.36
C ARG A 85 28.64 -7.28 4.45
N HIS A 86 29.72 -8.00 4.75
CA HIS A 86 29.71 -9.46 4.92
C HIS A 86 29.53 -9.90 6.37
N PHE A 87 29.96 -9.10 7.35
CA PHE A 87 29.98 -9.45 8.77
C PHE A 87 29.17 -8.48 9.65
N ALA A 88 28.33 -7.62 9.06
CA ALA A 88 27.60 -6.51 9.67
C ALA A 88 28.47 -5.38 10.29
N GLU A 89 29.61 -5.72 10.87
CA GLU A 89 30.56 -4.80 11.48
C GLU A 89 31.90 -4.82 10.73
N GLY A 90 32.52 -3.64 10.59
CA GLY A 90 33.84 -3.52 9.99
C GLY A 90 34.93 -4.03 10.93
N LEU A 91 36.10 -4.37 10.38
CA LEU A 91 37.32 -4.54 11.18
C LEU A 91 37.62 -3.28 12.00
N VAL A 92 37.34 -2.10 11.43
CA VAL A 92 37.23 -0.82 12.15
C VAL A 92 35.74 -0.53 12.36
N PRO A 93 35.24 -0.51 13.61
CA PRO A 93 33.83 -0.29 13.92
C PRO A 93 33.29 1.09 13.51
N THR A 94 34.18 2.07 13.32
CA THR A 94 33.90 3.44 12.88
C THR A 94 34.16 3.62 11.37
N PRO A 95 33.26 3.19 10.46
CA PRO A 95 33.51 3.14 9.01
C PRO A 95 33.76 4.50 8.33
N ASN A 96 33.48 5.62 9.00
CA ASN A 96 33.75 6.97 8.52
C ASN A 96 34.95 7.65 9.21
N ASP A 97 35.52 7.02 10.24
CA ASP A 97 36.61 7.61 11.02
C ASP A 97 37.72 6.57 11.26
N PHE A 98 38.80 6.70 10.49
CA PHE A 98 40.03 5.93 10.63
C PHE A 98 41.13 6.74 11.34
N GLY A 99 40.79 7.92 11.87
CA GLY A 99 41.68 8.79 12.61
C GLY A 99 41.65 8.50 14.11
N MET A 100 42.25 9.42 14.88
CA MET A 100 42.38 9.30 16.34
C MET A 100 41.05 9.40 17.11
N LEU A 101 39.98 9.89 16.46
CA LEU A 101 38.64 9.97 17.03
C LEU A 101 37.81 8.70 16.76
N GLY A 102 38.28 7.84 15.86
CA GLY A 102 37.71 6.53 15.58
C GLY A 102 38.25 5.42 16.49
N GLU A 103 37.76 4.21 16.29
CA GLU A 103 38.21 3.04 17.04
C GLU A 103 39.34 2.29 16.32
N SER A 104 40.19 1.61 17.11
CA SER A 104 41.25 0.78 16.55
C SER A 104 40.68 -0.49 15.90
N PRO A 105 41.31 -1.00 14.81
CA PRO A 105 40.88 -2.23 14.17
C PRO A 105 40.88 -3.41 15.14
N SER A 106 39.89 -4.28 15.06
CA SER A 106 39.87 -5.56 15.79
C SER A 106 41.03 -6.48 15.36
N HIS A 107 41.33 -6.50 14.06
CA HIS A 107 42.39 -7.30 13.46
C HIS A 107 43.24 -6.45 12.50
N PRO A 108 44.21 -5.68 13.01
CA PRO A 108 44.99 -4.73 12.19
C PRO A 108 45.79 -5.43 11.08
N ASP A 109 46.44 -6.54 11.38
CA ASP A 109 47.24 -7.29 10.40
C ASP A 109 46.37 -7.87 9.27
N LEU A 110 45.14 -8.29 9.58
CA LEU A 110 44.20 -8.79 8.59
C LEU A 110 43.72 -7.66 7.67
N LEU A 111 43.41 -6.48 8.23
CA LEU A 111 43.02 -5.30 7.45
C LEU A 111 44.14 -4.90 6.47
N ASP A 112 45.38 -4.88 6.94
CA ASP A 112 46.54 -4.55 6.12
C ASP A 112 46.81 -5.60 5.04
N TRP A 113 46.71 -6.88 5.40
CA TRP A 113 46.84 -7.97 4.44
C TRP A 113 45.77 -7.91 3.34
N LEU A 114 44.50 -7.73 3.70
CA LEU A 114 43.40 -7.60 2.73
C LEU A 114 43.56 -6.37 1.84
N THR A 115 44.05 -5.26 2.41
CA THR A 115 44.29 -4.01 1.69
C THR A 115 45.39 -4.16 0.67
N LYS A 116 46.52 -4.78 1.05
CA LYS A 116 47.59 -5.10 0.12
C LYS A 116 47.09 -5.98 -1.03
N ARG A 117 46.33 -7.04 -0.73
CA ARG A 117 45.73 -7.91 -1.75
C ARG A 117 44.75 -7.19 -2.67
N PHE A 118 44.01 -6.22 -2.14
CA PHE A 118 43.06 -5.43 -2.92
C PHE A 118 43.78 -4.52 -3.92
N LEU A 119 44.88 -3.90 -3.52
CA LEU A 119 45.74 -3.09 -4.39
C LEU A 119 46.44 -3.96 -5.45
N GLU A 120 47.06 -5.07 -5.06
CA GLU A 120 47.68 -6.05 -5.98
C GLU A 120 46.68 -6.63 -7.01
N GLY A 121 45.38 -6.61 -6.68
CA GLY A 121 44.29 -7.05 -7.54
C GLY A 121 43.70 -5.96 -8.44
N ASP A 122 44.38 -4.83 -8.64
CA ASP A 122 43.91 -3.65 -9.39
C ASP A 122 42.56 -3.12 -8.89
N TRP A 123 42.34 -3.08 -7.57
CA TRP A 123 41.11 -2.57 -6.97
C TRP A 123 39.84 -3.34 -7.38
N LYS A 124 39.97 -4.59 -7.86
CA LYS A 124 38.83 -5.42 -8.29
C LYS A 124 38.06 -5.95 -7.09
N LEU A 125 36.86 -5.39 -6.85
CA LEU A 125 35.97 -5.82 -5.75
C LEU A 125 35.64 -7.32 -5.78
N LYS A 126 35.46 -7.91 -6.98
CA LYS A 126 35.17 -9.35 -7.11
C LYS A 126 36.27 -10.23 -6.51
N SER A 127 37.53 -9.86 -6.69
CA SER A 127 38.67 -10.59 -6.12
C SER A 127 38.66 -10.51 -4.61
N LEU A 128 38.42 -9.32 -4.05
CA LEU A 128 38.30 -9.13 -2.59
C LEU A 128 37.13 -9.92 -2.00
N HIS A 129 35.93 -9.84 -2.60
CA HIS A 129 34.78 -10.65 -2.16
C HIS A 129 35.11 -12.14 -2.19
N ARG A 130 35.73 -12.65 -3.25
CA ARG A 130 36.11 -14.07 -3.35
C ARG A 130 37.07 -14.48 -2.23
N THR A 131 38.08 -13.68 -1.94
CA THR A 131 39.03 -13.95 -0.85
C THR A 131 38.30 -14.05 0.50
N ILE A 132 37.40 -13.10 0.80
CA ILE A 132 36.62 -13.12 2.04
C ILE A 132 35.67 -14.33 2.07
N MET A 133 34.89 -14.54 1.01
CA MET A 133 33.84 -15.58 0.97
C MET A 133 34.37 -17.02 0.93
N SER A 134 35.64 -17.20 0.53
CA SER A 134 36.31 -18.51 0.57
C SER A 134 37.06 -18.78 1.89
N SER A 135 37.15 -17.80 2.78
CA SER A 135 37.80 -17.96 4.08
C SER A 135 37.05 -18.97 4.97
N ALA A 136 37.75 -19.52 5.97
CA ALA A 136 37.09 -20.31 7.02
C ALA A 136 36.11 -19.44 7.83
N THR A 137 36.49 -18.19 8.10
CA THR A 137 35.69 -17.21 8.88
C THR A 137 34.33 -16.93 8.26
N TYR A 138 34.26 -16.68 6.96
CA TYR A 138 32.98 -16.44 6.28
C TYR A 138 32.08 -17.68 6.21
N ARG A 139 32.67 -18.88 6.19
CA ARG A 139 31.94 -20.16 6.07
C ARG A 139 31.52 -20.75 7.42
N GLN A 140 31.73 -20.03 8.52
CA GLN A 140 31.20 -20.41 9.83
C GLN A 140 29.67 -20.31 9.85
N THR A 141 29.02 -21.00 10.78
CA THR A 141 27.57 -20.88 10.99
C THR A 141 27.23 -19.89 12.10
N ALA A 142 26.13 -19.18 11.94
CA ALA A 142 25.50 -18.34 12.95
C ALA A 142 24.51 -19.12 13.83
N ARG A 143 24.15 -20.37 13.47
CA ARG A 143 23.22 -21.23 14.23
C ARG A 143 23.84 -21.88 15.47
N ARG A 144 25.09 -21.53 15.78
CA ARG A 144 25.77 -21.96 17.01
C ARG A 144 25.35 -21.02 18.14
N GLU A 145 24.70 -21.60 19.14
CA GLU A 145 24.45 -20.92 20.41
C GLU A 145 25.78 -20.83 21.21
N PRO A 146 26.12 -19.65 21.74
CA PRO A 146 27.29 -19.49 22.60
C PRO A 146 27.17 -20.34 23.87
N THR A 147 28.30 -20.88 24.32
CA THR A 147 28.45 -21.34 25.70
C THR A 147 28.66 -20.17 26.64
N THR A 148 28.41 -20.36 27.94
CA THR A 148 28.62 -19.33 28.96
C THR A 148 30.07 -18.80 28.97
N ASP A 149 31.05 -19.67 28.75
CA ASP A 149 32.46 -19.27 28.71
C ASP A 149 32.78 -18.38 27.49
N GLU A 150 32.21 -18.68 26.33
CA GLU A 150 32.38 -17.89 25.10
C GLU A 150 31.73 -16.51 25.22
N ASP A 151 30.52 -16.44 25.78
CA ASP A 151 29.82 -15.17 26.03
C ASP A 151 30.55 -14.30 27.08
N LEU A 152 31.23 -14.91 28.06
CA LEU A 152 32.05 -14.18 29.03
C LEU A 152 33.37 -13.68 28.42
N ALA A 153 33.98 -14.46 27.52
CA ALA A 153 35.27 -14.13 26.93
C ALA A 153 35.17 -13.09 25.81
N ASP A 154 34.16 -13.19 24.94
CA ASP A 154 33.95 -12.30 23.79
C ASP A 154 32.44 -12.12 23.48
N PRO A 155 31.71 -11.37 24.34
CA PRO A 155 30.25 -11.22 24.23
C PRO A 155 29.81 -10.55 22.91
N SER A 156 30.67 -9.72 22.30
CA SER A 156 30.38 -9.05 21.04
C SER A 156 30.80 -9.85 19.81
N ASN A 157 31.34 -11.07 19.98
CA ASN A 157 31.89 -11.88 18.89
C ASN A 157 32.94 -11.09 18.06
N ARG A 158 33.73 -10.23 18.71
CA ARG A 158 34.76 -9.39 18.08
C ARG A 158 35.84 -10.24 17.41
N LEU A 159 36.11 -11.43 17.94
CA LEU A 159 37.10 -12.39 17.42
C LEU A 159 36.55 -13.28 16.30
N LEU A 160 35.26 -13.17 15.98
CA LEU A 160 34.59 -13.91 14.90
C LEU A 160 34.76 -15.43 15.03
N TRP A 161 34.54 -15.94 16.23
CA TRP A 161 34.55 -17.38 16.54
C TRP A 161 33.23 -18.08 16.15
N ARG A 162 32.22 -17.30 15.75
CA ARG A 162 31.03 -17.72 14.99
C ARG A 162 30.66 -16.67 13.93
N PHE A 163 29.81 -17.03 12.96
CA PHE A 163 29.27 -16.02 12.04
C PHE A 163 28.27 -15.12 12.79
N PRO A 164 28.37 -13.78 12.68
CA PRO A 164 27.44 -12.88 13.34
C PRO A 164 26.05 -12.96 12.68
N PRO A 165 24.96 -13.22 13.44
CA PRO A 165 23.61 -13.19 12.88
C PRO A 165 23.31 -11.81 12.28
N GLN A 166 22.98 -11.77 10.99
CA GLN A 166 22.77 -10.50 10.28
C GLN A 166 21.38 -10.50 9.63
N ARG A 167 20.52 -9.57 10.06
CA ARG A 167 19.21 -9.37 9.42
C ARG A 167 19.41 -8.81 8.01
N LEU A 168 18.58 -9.25 7.07
CA LEU A 168 18.52 -8.65 5.74
C LEU A 168 18.15 -7.16 5.83
N ASP A 169 18.87 -6.33 5.06
CA ASP A 169 18.51 -4.93 4.83
C ASP A 169 17.14 -4.83 4.14
N ALA A 170 16.42 -3.71 4.31
CA ALA A 170 15.11 -3.51 3.68
C ALA A 170 15.06 -3.85 2.18
N GLU A 171 16.07 -3.41 1.43
CA GLU A 171 16.18 -3.71 0.00
C GLU A 171 16.42 -5.21 -0.27
N GLN A 172 17.23 -5.87 0.55
CA GLN A 172 17.50 -7.31 0.44
C GLN A 172 16.26 -8.12 0.78
N LEU A 173 15.55 -7.78 1.87
CA LEU A 173 14.32 -8.43 2.28
C LEU A 173 13.25 -8.32 1.18
N ARG A 174 13.02 -7.10 0.67
CA ARG A 174 12.06 -6.89 -0.43
C ARG A 174 12.42 -7.70 -1.66
N ASP A 175 13.68 -7.61 -2.11
CA ASP A 175 14.14 -8.31 -3.31
C ASP A 175 14.09 -9.82 -3.11
N ALA A 176 14.48 -10.35 -1.94
CA ALA A 176 14.38 -11.77 -1.59
C ALA A 176 12.93 -12.26 -1.65
N THR A 177 11.99 -11.51 -1.07
CA THR A 177 10.57 -11.87 -1.12
C THR A 177 10.04 -11.91 -2.57
N LEU A 178 10.44 -10.96 -3.42
CA LEU A 178 10.09 -10.98 -4.84
C LEU A 178 10.76 -12.13 -5.62
N VAL A 179 11.99 -12.51 -5.25
CA VAL A 179 12.67 -13.67 -5.81
C VAL A 179 11.92 -14.94 -5.44
N VAL A 180 11.53 -15.11 -4.19
CA VAL A 180 10.83 -16.30 -3.68
C VAL A 180 9.42 -16.39 -4.27
N SER A 181 8.69 -15.27 -4.32
CA SER A 181 7.35 -15.24 -4.94
C SER A 181 7.36 -15.45 -6.46
N GLY A 182 8.53 -15.32 -7.10
CA GLY A 182 8.68 -15.48 -8.56
C GLY A 182 8.26 -14.25 -9.36
N GLU A 183 8.08 -13.10 -8.70
CA GLU A 183 7.61 -11.87 -9.34
C GLU A 183 8.77 -10.94 -9.73
N LEU A 184 9.99 -11.17 -9.23
CA LEU A 184 11.12 -10.27 -9.49
C LEU A 184 11.43 -10.15 -10.99
N THR A 185 11.20 -8.97 -11.55
CA THR A 185 11.61 -8.62 -12.92
C THR A 185 13.08 -8.24 -12.94
N GLN A 186 13.91 -9.13 -13.50
CA GLN A 186 15.32 -8.84 -13.78
C GLN A 186 15.41 -7.91 -14.99
N ARG A 187 16.00 -6.74 -14.77
CA ARG A 187 16.36 -5.79 -15.83
C ARG A 187 17.74 -5.23 -15.54
N GLU A 188 18.44 -4.83 -16.59
CA GLU A 188 19.71 -4.12 -16.48
C GLU A 188 19.52 -2.69 -17.00
N GLY A 189 19.86 -1.72 -16.16
CA GLY A 189 19.74 -0.29 -16.50
C GLY A 189 18.30 0.21 -16.64
N GLY A 190 18.15 1.33 -17.33
CA GLY A 190 16.86 1.99 -17.58
C GLY A 190 16.41 2.99 -16.49
N PRO A 191 15.32 3.72 -16.75
CA PRO A 191 14.81 4.74 -15.83
C PRO A 191 14.25 4.11 -14.55
N SER A 192 14.30 4.84 -13.43
CA SER A 192 13.72 4.40 -12.15
C SER A 192 12.23 4.06 -12.26
N VAL A 193 11.78 3.11 -11.45
CA VAL A 193 10.37 2.66 -11.39
C VAL A 193 9.71 3.03 -10.07
N ASP A 194 8.38 3.05 -10.04
CA ASP A 194 7.63 3.24 -8.81
C ASP A 194 7.74 2.03 -7.86
N ASN A 195 7.45 2.26 -6.57
CA ASN A 195 7.75 1.31 -5.51
C ASN A 195 6.94 0.00 -5.58
N SER A 196 5.78 0.03 -6.25
CA SER A 196 4.92 -1.14 -6.48
C SER A 196 5.44 -2.07 -7.58
N ALA A 197 6.33 -1.59 -8.45
CA ALA A 197 6.86 -2.39 -9.55
C ALA A 197 7.79 -3.49 -9.00
N PRO A 198 7.69 -4.74 -9.50
CA PRO A 198 8.43 -5.87 -8.95
C PRO A 198 9.89 -5.94 -9.45
N ASN A 199 10.54 -4.80 -9.67
CA ASN A 199 11.96 -4.73 -10.01
C ASN A 199 12.83 -4.73 -8.75
N ARG A 200 14.12 -5.02 -8.93
CA ARG A 200 15.13 -4.89 -7.85
C ARG A 200 15.10 -3.52 -7.21
N SER A 201 15.30 -3.47 -5.90
CA SER A 201 15.16 -2.25 -5.10
C SER A 201 16.12 -1.12 -5.52
N VAL A 202 17.26 -1.46 -6.15
CA VAL A 202 18.20 -0.49 -6.75
C VAL A 202 17.57 0.39 -7.83
N TYR A 203 16.49 -0.07 -8.45
CA TYR A 203 15.78 0.63 -9.51
C TYR A 203 14.60 1.45 -9.02
N MET A 204 14.25 1.36 -7.74
CA MET A 204 13.11 2.09 -7.18
C MET A 204 13.41 3.59 -7.12
N LYS A 205 12.41 4.40 -7.45
CA LYS A 205 12.48 5.85 -7.32
C LYS A 205 12.52 6.24 -5.83
N LYS A 206 13.67 6.71 -5.36
CA LYS A 206 13.81 7.28 -4.02
C LYS A 206 13.30 8.72 -4.01
N ARG A 207 12.22 8.98 -3.29
CA ARG A 207 11.66 10.33 -3.08
C ARG A 207 12.04 10.77 -1.67
N ARG A 208 12.78 11.88 -1.54
CA ARG A 208 13.37 12.35 -0.27
C ARG A 208 12.36 12.45 0.89
N ASN A 209 11.11 12.83 0.61
CA ASN A 209 10.07 13.02 1.62
C ASN A 209 9.02 11.90 1.64
N THR A 210 9.23 10.81 0.91
CA THR A 210 8.25 9.73 0.79
C THR A 210 8.95 8.39 0.66
N ASN A 211 9.08 7.69 1.79
CA ASN A 211 9.64 6.34 1.83
C ASN A 211 8.54 5.30 1.55
N ALA A 212 8.90 4.22 0.86
CA ALA A 212 8.03 3.06 0.77
C ALA A 212 7.84 2.48 2.18
N PRO A 213 6.62 2.09 2.61
CA PRO A 213 6.36 1.63 3.98
C PRO A 213 7.31 0.53 4.45
N LEU A 214 7.47 -0.53 3.64
CA LEU A 214 8.41 -1.63 3.93
C LEU A 214 9.87 -1.15 4.09
N MET A 215 10.28 -0.17 3.28
CA MET A 215 11.65 0.35 3.33
C MET A 215 11.90 1.17 4.60
N GLY A 216 10.94 2.01 4.96
CA GLY A 216 11.05 2.85 6.17
C GLY A 216 11.11 2.01 7.44
N GLU A 217 10.27 0.97 7.52
CA GLU A 217 10.16 0.13 8.71
C GLU A 217 11.38 -0.78 8.91
N PHE A 218 12.09 -1.16 7.84
CA PHE A 218 13.31 -2.00 7.89
C PHE A 218 14.61 -1.18 7.78
N ASP A 219 14.64 0.01 8.41
CA ASP A 219 15.84 0.83 8.61
C ASP A 219 16.56 1.29 7.33
N SER A 220 15.80 1.51 6.24
CA SER A 220 16.39 2.13 5.05
C SER A 220 16.88 3.56 5.37
N PRO A 221 18.02 4.01 4.81
CA PRO A 221 18.57 5.33 5.07
C PRO A 221 17.58 6.43 4.71
N SER A 222 17.53 7.47 5.56
CA SER A 222 16.63 8.62 5.39
C SER A 222 16.91 9.44 4.13
N GLY A 223 18.12 9.33 3.56
CA GLY A 223 18.51 10.04 2.33
C GLY A 223 18.89 11.51 2.51
N PHE A 224 18.98 12.00 3.75
CA PHE A 224 19.42 13.37 4.07
C PHE A 224 20.87 13.49 4.50
N GLY A 225 21.50 12.38 4.90
CA GLY A 225 22.88 12.36 5.39
C GLY A 225 23.60 11.06 5.00
N SER A 226 24.91 11.06 5.25
CA SER A 226 25.71 9.84 5.10
C SER A 226 25.30 8.82 6.16
N THR A 227 24.99 7.59 5.74
CA THR A 227 24.62 6.49 6.63
C THR A 227 25.64 5.37 6.44
N PRO A 228 26.77 5.41 7.16
CA PRO A 228 27.85 4.45 6.96
C PRO A 228 27.60 3.11 7.67
N ASN A 229 26.73 3.10 8.67
CA ASN A 229 26.23 1.90 9.31
C ASN A 229 24.70 2.01 9.44
N ARG A 230 23.99 0.90 9.27
CA ARG A 230 22.55 0.79 9.50
C ARG A 230 22.37 0.00 10.78
N VAL A 231 21.89 0.63 11.83
CA VAL A 231 21.58 -0.07 13.08
C VAL A 231 20.27 -0.82 12.86
N PRO A 232 20.25 -2.17 12.88
CA PRO A 232 19.01 -2.90 12.72
C PRO A 232 18.13 -2.68 13.94
N THR A 233 16.93 -2.13 13.74
CA THR A 233 15.92 -2.07 14.79
C THR A 233 15.10 -3.36 14.78
N THR A 234 14.65 -3.78 15.95
CA THR A 234 13.68 -4.88 16.11
C THR A 234 12.45 -4.32 16.79
N THR A 235 11.41 -4.05 16.02
CA THR A 235 10.18 -3.43 16.53
C THR A 235 8.97 -4.37 16.36
N PRO A 236 7.97 -4.29 17.25
CA PRO A 236 6.70 -4.98 17.03
C PRO A 236 6.02 -4.57 15.72
N ASN A 237 6.21 -3.32 15.27
CA ASN A 237 5.64 -2.80 14.03
C ASN A 237 6.19 -3.53 12.79
N GLN A 238 7.50 -3.80 12.73
CA GLN A 238 8.10 -4.62 11.68
C GLN A 238 7.41 -6.00 11.59
N SER A 239 7.24 -6.66 12.74
CA SER A 239 6.61 -7.98 12.81
C SER A 239 5.13 -7.92 12.39
N LEU A 240 4.37 -6.97 12.92
CA LEU A 240 2.97 -6.77 12.57
C LEU A 240 2.77 -6.42 11.10
N MET A 241 3.70 -5.68 10.49
CA MET A 241 3.68 -5.34 9.06
C MET A 241 3.99 -6.56 8.20
N LEU A 242 4.92 -7.44 8.59
CA LEU A 242 5.17 -8.68 7.86
C LEU A 242 3.97 -9.64 7.95
N VAL A 243 3.36 -9.73 9.15
CA VAL A 243 2.24 -10.64 9.39
C VAL A 243 0.95 -10.15 8.72
N ASN A 244 0.58 -8.88 8.90
CA ASN A 244 -0.73 -8.35 8.48
C ASN A 244 -0.67 -7.45 7.23
N GLY A 245 0.52 -7.12 6.75
CA GLY A 245 0.68 -6.23 5.61
C GLY A 245 0.19 -6.87 4.32
N GLU A 246 -0.68 -6.15 3.59
CA GLU A 246 -1.21 -6.57 2.29
C GLU A 246 -0.10 -6.96 1.31
N TRP A 247 1.00 -6.19 1.30
CA TRP A 247 2.15 -6.50 0.47
C TRP A 247 2.70 -7.90 0.78
N SER A 248 3.00 -8.20 2.05
CA SER A 248 3.53 -9.48 2.49
C SER A 248 2.60 -10.66 2.19
N ILE A 249 1.29 -10.50 2.47
CA ILE A 249 0.26 -11.51 2.19
C ILE A 249 0.15 -11.77 0.68
N SER A 250 0.18 -10.71 -0.14
CA SER A 250 0.14 -10.86 -1.60
C SER A 250 1.34 -11.64 -2.14
N ARG A 251 2.54 -11.40 -1.59
CA ARG A 251 3.76 -12.12 -1.99
C ARG A 251 3.72 -13.58 -1.56
N ALA A 252 3.21 -13.87 -0.36
CA ALA A 252 2.99 -15.23 0.10
C ALA A 252 2.02 -16.01 -0.80
N THR A 253 0.96 -15.33 -1.26
CA THR A 253 -0.01 -15.91 -2.22
C THR A 253 0.67 -16.23 -3.56
N SER A 254 1.48 -15.31 -4.09
CA SER A 254 2.26 -15.55 -5.30
C SER A 254 3.29 -16.69 -5.11
N PHE A 255 3.92 -16.78 -3.94
CA PHE A 255 4.82 -17.88 -3.59
C PHE A 255 4.10 -19.24 -3.55
N ALA A 256 2.92 -19.31 -2.94
CA ALA A 256 2.11 -20.52 -2.92
C ALA A 256 1.71 -20.97 -4.34
N ARG A 257 1.30 -20.04 -5.21
CA ARG A 257 1.02 -20.34 -6.63
C ARG A 257 2.24 -20.92 -7.33
N ARG A 258 3.43 -20.38 -7.06
CA ARG A 258 4.69 -20.88 -7.61
C ARG A 258 5.03 -22.29 -7.12
N VAL A 259 4.85 -22.56 -5.82
CA VAL A 259 5.13 -23.88 -5.22
C VAL A 259 4.14 -24.93 -5.75
N LEU A 260 2.86 -24.59 -5.86
CA LEU A 260 1.85 -25.49 -6.40
C LEU A 260 2.00 -25.70 -7.91
N ALA A 261 2.45 -24.68 -8.66
CA ALA A 261 2.62 -24.74 -10.12
C ALA A 261 1.39 -25.31 -10.86
N GLY A 262 0.19 -24.97 -10.39
CA GLY A 262 -1.09 -25.44 -10.94
C GLY A 262 -1.51 -26.85 -10.50
N LYS A 263 -0.72 -27.53 -9.66
CA LYS A 263 -1.09 -28.82 -9.08
C LYS A 263 -2.19 -28.67 -8.02
N SER A 264 -3.02 -29.70 -7.90
CA SER A 264 -4.10 -29.80 -6.92
C SER A 264 -3.70 -30.58 -5.66
N ASP A 265 -2.45 -31.01 -5.54
CA ASP A 265 -1.89 -31.72 -4.40
C ASP A 265 -0.69 -30.98 -3.78
N PHE A 266 -0.52 -31.14 -2.48
CA PHE A 266 0.62 -30.61 -1.72
C PHE A 266 1.21 -31.72 -0.86
N GLY A 267 2.44 -32.12 -1.17
CA GLY A 267 3.13 -33.23 -0.52
C GLY A 267 4.57 -32.88 -0.16
N PRO A 268 5.35 -33.90 0.27
CA PRO A 268 6.74 -33.72 0.70
C PRO A 268 7.62 -32.97 -0.29
N GLU A 269 7.46 -33.22 -1.59
CA GLU A 269 8.26 -32.56 -2.62
C GLU A 269 7.97 -31.06 -2.74
N GLN A 270 6.70 -30.64 -2.60
CA GLN A 270 6.35 -29.22 -2.58
C GLN A 270 6.91 -28.52 -1.34
N VAL A 271 6.93 -29.18 -0.18
CA VAL A 271 7.59 -28.64 1.02
C VAL A 271 9.09 -28.48 0.78
N ARG A 272 9.77 -29.52 0.29
CA ARG A 272 11.22 -29.46 -0.03
C ARG A 272 11.52 -28.37 -1.05
N GLN A 273 10.68 -28.24 -2.08
CA GLN A 273 10.80 -27.18 -3.07
C GLN A 273 10.63 -25.79 -2.44
N ALA A 274 9.63 -25.59 -1.56
CA ALA A 274 9.43 -24.32 -0.87
C ALA A 274 10.66 -23.95 -0.02
N TYR A 275 11.23 -24.91 0.71
CA TYR A 275 12.45 -24.70 1.51
C TYR A 275 13.68 -24.38 0.64
N ARG A 276 13.86 -25.06 -0.50
CA ARG A 276 14.95 -24.73 -1.45
C ARG A 276 14.80 -23.32 -1.99
N ILE A 277 13.58 -22.89 -2.32
CA ILE A 277 13.32 -21.55 -2.85
C ILE A 277 13.53 -20.49 -1.76
N ALA A 278 12.97 -20.69 -0.56
CA ALA A 278 12.99 -19.71 0.51
C ALA A 278 14.33 -19.63 1.25
N TYR A 279 14.98 -20.76 1.51
CA TYR A 279 16.17 -20.86 2.37
C TYR A 279 17.42 -21.38 1.66
N GLY A 280 17.31 -21.85 0.41
CA GLY A 280 18.46 -22.38 -0.33
C GLY A 280 18.97 -23.75 0.15
N ARG A 281 18.19 -24.48 0.97
CA ARG A 281 18.53 -25.82 1.47
C ARG A 281 17.34 -26.78 1.41
N GLU A 282 17.62 -28.07 1.60
CA GLU A 282 16.58 -29.08 1.80
C GLU A 282 15.86 -28.93 3.14
N ALA A 283 14.57 -29.26 3.16
CA ALA A 283 13.80 -29.46 4.38
C ALA A 283 14.22 -30.79 5.03
N ARG A 284 14.42 -30.78 6.36
CA ARG A 284 14.59 -31.98 7.17
C ARG A 284 13.27 -32.75 7.25
N GLN A 285 13.32 -34.04 7.57
CA GLN A 285 12.10 -34.84 7.63
C GLN A 285 11.09 -34.30 8.65
N GLU A 286 11.54 -33.84 9.82
CA GLU A 286 10.69 -33.20 10.84
C GLU A 286 10.02 -31.92 10.33
N GLU A 287 10.73 -31.12 9.51
CA GLU A 287 10.18 -29.90 8.90
C GLU A 287 9.15 -30.24 7.81
N VAL A 288 9.38 -31.33 7.07
CA VAL A 288 8.42 -31.86 6.09
C VAL A 288 7.14 -32.30 6.81
N ASP A 289 7.28 -33.13 7.84
CA ASP A 289 6.14 -33.66 8.59
C ASP A 289 5.36 -32.53 9.27
N GLY A 290 6.06 -31.57 9.88
CA GLY A 290 5.46 -30.38 10.49
C GLY A 290 4.75 -29.48 9.48
N ALA A 291 5.33 -29.23 8.31
CA ALA A 291 4.70 -28.44 7.26
C ALA A 291 3.44 -29.11 6.69
N LEU A 292 3.47 -30.42 6.48
CA LEU A 292 2.31 -31.19 6.02
C LEU A 292 1.20 -31.20 7.07
N ALA A 293 1.55 -31.38 8.35
CA ALA A 293 0.60 -31.28 9.45
C ALA A 293 -0.01 -29.87 9.54
N PHE A 294 0.81 -28.83 9.39
CA PHE A 294 0.36 -27.44 9.37
C PHE A 294 -0.61 -27.19 8.21
N VAL A 295 -0.24 -27.53 6.97
CA VAL A 295 -1.12 -27.34 5.80
C VAL A 295 -2.41 -28.14 5.95
N ALA A 296 -2.35 -29.39 6.41
CA ALA A 296 -3.55 -30.19 6.68
C ALA A 296 -4.45 -29.55 7.76
N SER A 297 -3.86 -28.94 8.79
CA SER A 297 -4.61 -28.19 9.81
C SER A 297 -5.26 -26.93 9.22
N GLN A 298 -4.54 -26.18 8.38
CA GLN A 298 -5.06 -25.00 7.70
C GLN A 298 -6.15 -25.36 6.70
N GLN A 299 -6.01 -26.45 5.94
CA GLN A 299 -7.05 -26.96 5.06
C GLN A 299 -8.31 -27.40 5.82
N LYS A 300 -8.19 -27.85 7.06
CA LYS A 300 -9.36 -28.09 7.92
C LYS A 300 -10.00 -26.78 8.38
N LEU A 301 -9.22 -25.73 8.60
CA LEU A 301 -9.72 -24.40 8.97
C LEU A 301 -10.33 -23.64 7.77
N THR A 302 -9.79 -23.82 6.56
CA THR A 302 -10.22 -23.15 5.31
C THR A 302 -11.18 -23.97 4.46
N GLY A 303 -11.14 -25.31 4.62
CA GLY A 303 -12.00 -26.30 3.96
C GLY A 303 -13.11 -26.85 4.87
N ALA A 304 -13.06 -26.59 6.18
CA ALA A 304 -14.31 -26.24 6.84
C ALA A 304 -14.88 -25.09 6.00
N PRO A 305 -16.18 -25.10 5.65
CA PRO A 305 -16.76 -23.84 5.21
C PRO A 305 -16.23 -22.80 6.18
N ALA A 306 -15.76 -21.64 5.68
CA ALA A 306 -15.92 -20.46 6.49
C ALA A 306 -17.35 -20.61 6.94
N SER A 307 -17.56 -21.00 8.20
CA SER A 307 -18.88 -20.99 8.73
C SER A 307 -19.25 -19.56 8.41
N VAL A 308 -20.19 -19.35 7.48
CA VAL A 308 -21.28 -18.42 7.76
C VAL A 308 -21.46 -18.67 9.23
N PRO A 309 -21.00 -17.75 10.11
CA PRO A 309 -20.88 -18.08 11.52
C PRO A 309 -22.19 -18.78 11.85
N ALA A 310 -22.11 -20.04 12.32
CA ALA A 310 -23.33 -20.85 12.45
C ALA A 310 -24.30 -20.14 13.40
N ASP A 311 -23.73 -19.28 14.24
CA ASP A 311 -24.40 -18.09 14.71
C ASP A 311 -24.36 -17.03 13.61
N ASP A 312 -25.41 -16.97 12.79
CA ASP A 312 -25.86 -15.65 12.35
C ASP A 312 -25.78 -14.80 13.63
N LYS A 313 -25.03 -13.70 13.61
CA LYS A 313 -24.84 -12.87 14.82
C LYS A 313 -26.20 -12.57 15.47
N TYR A 314 -27.28 -12.67 14.67
CA TYR A 314 -28.66 -12.63 15.10
C TYR A 314 -29.49 -13.73 14.39
N PRO A 315 -29.54 -14.98 14.88
CA PRO A 315 -30.18 -16.12 14.16
C PRO A 315 -31.70 -16.00 14.00
N ASP A 316 -32.33 -15.17 14.82
CA ASP A 316 -33.76 -14.84 14.74
C ASP A 316 -34.03 -13.51 14.02
N GLU A 317 -33.00 -12.90 13.41
CA GLU A 317 -33.13 -11.62 12.74
C GLU A 317 -33.73 -11.77 11.34
N THR A 318 -34.58 -10.82 10.99
CA THR A 318 -35.29 -10.79 9.70
C THR A 318 -34.69 -9.76 8.74
N GLY A 319 -33.62 -9.06 9.13
CA GLY A 319 -33.09 -7.93 8.36
C GLY A 319 -34.04 -6.73 8.33
N LEU A 320 -35.16 -6.80 9.07
CA LEU A 320 -36.17 -5.77 9.20
C LEU A 320 -36.32 -5.41 10.68
N ARG A 321 -36.22 -4.11 10.98
CA ARG A 321 -36.51 -3.55 12.30
C ARG A 321 -37.75 -2.68 12.22
N PRO A 322 -38.58 -2.59 13.27
CA PRO A 322 -39.63 -1.57 13.31
C PRO A 322 -39.02 -0.20 13.04
N ALA A 323 -39.53 0.54 12.05
CA ALA A 323 -39.00 1.86 11.70
C ALA A 323 -39.05 2.81 12.90
N SER A 324 -40.02 2.61 13.79
CA SER A 324 -40.16 3.31 15.07
C SER A 324 -39.00 3.10 16.06
N ALA A 325 -38.09 2.16 15.85
CA ALA A 325 -36.92 1.98 16.72
C ALA A 325 -35.92 3.13 16.59
N VAL A 326 -35.63 3.54 15.35
CA VAL A 326 -34.63 4.60 15.03
C VAL A 326 -35.31 5.86 14.49
N PHE A 327 -36.39 5.72 13.74
CA PHE A 327 -37.02 6.81 12.98
C PHE A 327 -38.29 7.37 13.63
N LYS A 328 -38.56 7.06 14.92
CA LYS A 328 -39.74 7.56 15.65
C LYS A 328 -39.88 9.09 15.64
N ALA A 329 -38.76 9.79 15.66
CA ALA A 329 -38.72 11.25 15.70
C ALA A 329 -38.92 11.89 14.30
N VAL A 330 -38.86 11.11 13.22
CA VAL A 330 -39.01 11.61 11.86
C VAL A 330 -40.45 12.07 11.64
N LYS A 331 -40.63 13.34 11.28
CA LYS A 331 -41.92 13.95 10.96
C LYS A 331 -41.91 14.47 9.53
N GLY A 332 -43.06 14.42 8.86
CA GLY A 332 -43.24 14.99 7.52
C GLY A 332 -42.70 14.13 6.37
N ILE A 333 -42.14 12.96 6.66
CA ILE A 333 -41.76 11.95 5.66
C ILE A 333 -42.58 10.69 5.94
N GLU A 334 -43.27 10.20 4.92
CA GLU A 334 -43.98 8.93 5.00
C GLU A 334 -42.97 7.77 4.98
N LEU A 335 -42.96 6.97 6.04
CA LEU A 335 -42.09 5.80 6.20
C LEU A 335 -42.95 4.53 6.29
N GLY A 336 -42.38 3.38 5.91
CA GLY A 336 -43.02 2.09 6.15
C GLY A 336 -43.04 1.70 7.63
N GLU A 337 -43.74 0.60 7.95
CA GLU A 337 -43.75 0.05 9.32
C GLU A 337 -42.37 -0.45 9.75
N ASN A 338 -41.58 -0.93 8.79
CA ASN A 338 -40.25 -1.49 8.99
C ASN A 338 -39.16 -0.67 8.29
N ALA A 339 -37.92 -0.83 8.74
CA ALA A 339 -36.71 -0.34 8.12
C ALA A 339 -35.75 -1.51 7.87
N LEU A 340 -35.08 -1.48 6.74
CA LEU A 340 -34.04 -2.45 6.39
C LEU A 340 -32.84 -2.25 7.31
N TRP A 341 -32.35 -3.32 7.93
CA TRP A 341 -31.13 -3.28 8.73
C TRP A 341 -30.02 -4.05 8.02
N LEU A 342 -29.05 -3.30 7.50
CA LEU A 342 -27.93 -3.82 6.74
C LEU A 342 -26.72 -3.99 7.65
N GLN A 343 -26.16 -5.18 7.64
CA GLN A 343 -25.12 -5.58 8.58
C GLN A 343 -23.98 -6.32 7.88
N PRO A 344 -22.79 -5.72 7.81
CA PRO A 344 -21.60 -6.40 7.33
C PRO A 344 -21.31 -7.66 8.17
N GLY A 345 -21.18 -8.81 7.50
CA GLY A 345 -20.90 -10.10 8.13
C GLY A 345 -22.13 -10.91 8.56
N SER A 346 -23.36 -10.45 8.32
CA SER A 346 -24.57 -11.27 8.51
C SER A 346 -25.08 -11.81 7.16
N ARG A 347 -26.23 -12.49 7.16
CA ARG A 347 -26.92 -12.87 5.90
C ARG A 347 -27.66 -11.70 5.23
N PHE A 348 -27.70 -10.54 5.88
CA PHE A 348 -28.43 -9.33 5.46
C PHE A 348 -27.46 -8.19 5.08
N GLU A 349 -26.52 -8.48 4.17
CA GLU A 349 -25.47 -7.52 3.77
C GLU A 349 -25.91 -6.60 2.62
N THR A 350 -26.50 -7.16 1.57
CA THR A 350 -26.86 -6.42 0.37
C THR A 350 -28.13 -6.95 -0.27
N LEU A 351 -28.89 -6.04 -0.87
CA LEU A 351 -30.16 -6.32 -1.52
C LEU A 351 -30.05 -5.94 -2.99
N GLU A 352 -30.28 -6.88 -3.89
CA GLU A 352 -30.32 -6.63 -5.34
C GLU A 352 -31.73 -6.21 -5.73
N ALA A 353 -31.84 -4.99 -6.26
CA ALA A 353 -33.07 -4.45 -6.78
C ALA A 353 -33.29 -4.92 -8.23
N SER A 354 -34.55 -4.98 -8.66
CA SER A 354 -34.92 -5.23 -10.05
C SER A 354 -34.26 -4.19 -10.96
N ARG A 355 -34.02 -4.59 -12.21
CA ARG A 355 -33.39 -3.72 -13.20
C ARG A 355 -34.19 -2.42 -13.35
N LEU A 356 -33.53 -1.31 -13.09
CA LEU A 356 -34.06 0.05 -13.22
C LEU A 356 -33.49 0.72 -14.46
N GLU A 357 -34.35 1.28 -15.30
CA GLU A 357 -33.95 2.14 -16.41
C GLU A 357 -33.82 3.57 -15.86
N ILE A 358 -32.59 3.99 -15.61
CA ILE A 358 -32.27 5.32 -15.11
C ILE A 358 -31.85 6.16 -16.32
N PRO A 359 -32.34 7.40 -16.46
CA PRO A 359 -31.90 8.30 -17.53
C PRO A 359 -30.38 8.47 -17.55
N ASP A 360 -29.82 8.63 -18.75
CA ASP A 360 -28.38 8.81 -18.96
C ASP A 360 -27.88 10.20 -18.53
N GLU A 361 -28.79 11.16 -18.43
CA GLU A 361 -28.44 12.56 -18.27
C GLU A 361 -28.67 13.06 -16.83
N GLU A 362 -29.86 12.82 -16.27
CA GLU A 362 -30.25 13.42 -14.97
C GLU A 362 -31.15 12.50 -14.16
N PHE A 363 -30.83 12.35 -12.88
CA PHE A 363 -31.67 11.63 -11.92
C PHE A 363 -31.37 12.06 -10.48
N THR A 364 -32.33 11.81 -9.59
CA THR A 364 -32.20 12.10 -8.16
C THR A 364 -32.40 10.83 -7.34
N ILE A 365 -31.53 10.59 -6.36
CA ILE A 365 -31.64 9.51 -5.39
C ILE A 365 -31.84 10.10 -4.00
N GLU A 366 -32.84 9.64 -3.27
CA GLU A 366 -33.11 10.09 -1.91
C GLU A 366 -33.23 8.90 -0.95
N ALA A 367 -32.75 9.06 0.28
CA ALA A 367 -32.78 8.03 1.29
C ALA A 367 -33.05 8.60 2.68
N VAL A 368 -33.77 7.83 3.49
CA VAL A 368 -33.91 8.05 4.94
C VAL A 368 -33.15 6.93 5.63
N ALA A 369 -32.01 7.24 6.23
CA ALA A 369 -31.07 6.25 6.73
C ALA A 369 -30.48 6.64 8.08
N ASN A 370 -29.89 5.66 8.75
CA ASN A 370 -29.01 5.82 9.90
C ASN A 370 -27.73 5.02 9.62
N LEU A 371 -26.57 5.63 9.88
CA LEU A 371 -25.26 5.01 9.79
C LEU A 371 -24.76 4.70 11.20
N ASP A 372 -24.57 3.42 11.53
CA ASP A 372 -24.17 2.99 12.87
C ASP A 372 -22.67 3.20 13.10
N ARG A 373 -21.85 2.88 12.08
CA ARG A 373 -20.38 3.00 12.12
C ARG A 373 -19.75 3.24 10.75
N VAL A 374 -18.55 3.82 10.77
CA VAL A 374 -17.65 3.90 9.61
C VAL A 374 -16.50 2.91 9.76
N TYR A 375 -15.89 2.49 8.65
CA TYR A 375 -14.76 1.58 8.70
C TYR A 375 -13.49 2.26 9.25
N PRO A 376 -12.60 1.50 9.91
CA PRO A 376 -11.30 2.01 10.36
C PRO A 376 -10.26 2.12 9.23
N ASP A 377 -10.57 1.61 8.04
CA ASP A 377 -9.73 1.62 6.85
C ASP A 377 -10.23 2.65 5.81
N SER A 378 -9.90 2.44 4.53
CA SER A 378 -10.33 3.28 3.41
C SER A 378 -11.61 2.79 2.71
N SER A 379 -12.31 1.78 3.27
CA SER A 379 -13.54 1.24 2.69
C SER A 379 -14.68 2.25 2.81
N VAL A 380 -15.37 2.55 1.70
CA VAL A 380 -16.58 3.39 1.69
C VAL A 380 -17.79 2.63 2.22
N ASN A 381 -18.61 3.22 3.10
CA ASN A 381 -19.94 2.71 3.43
C ASN A 381 -20.90 3.01 2.27
N THR A 382 -21.06 2.08 1.33
CA THR A 382 -21.89 2.30 0.14
C THR A 382 -23.38 2.07 0.45
N LEU A 383 -24.18 3.12 0.29
CA LEU A 383 -25.63 3.10 0.51
C LEU A 383 -26.35 2.39 -0.63
N VAL A 384 -26.04 2.79 -1.87
CA VAL A 384 -26.62 2.23 -3.09
C VAL A 384 -25.63 2.41 -4.23
N SER A 385 -25.54 1.42 -5.09
CA SER A 385 -24.69 1.49 -6.28
C SER A 385 -25.30 0.79 -7.48
N ARG A 386 -24.95 1.28 -8.66
CA ARG A 386 -25.10 0.58 -9.92
C ARG A 386 -23.74 0.59 -10.62
N TRP A 387 -22.77 -0.06 -9.98
CA TRP A 387 -21.39 -0.08 -10.44
C TRP A 387 -20.66 -1.32 -9.91
N SER A 388 -19.78 -1.89 -10.72
CA SER A 388 -18.99 -3.05 -10.32
C SER A 388 -17.84 -2.71 -9.36
N GLY A 389 -17.35 -1.47 -9.41
CA GLY A 389 -16.10 -1.04 -8.77
C GLY A 389 -14.93 -0.85 -9.73
N ALA A 390 -15.10 -1.21 -11.01
CA ALA A 390 -14.07 -1.08 -12.04
C ALA A 390 -14.05 0.35 -12.65
N PRO A 391 -12.89 1.03 -12.72
CA PRO A 391 -12.81 2.44 -13.16
C PRO A 391 -13.11 2.64 -14.65
N ASP A 392 -13.11 1.57 -15.44
CA ASP A 392 -13.42 1.54 -16.86
C ASP A 392 -14.89 1.19 -17.15
N GLU A 393 -15.65 0.74 -16.15
CA GLU A 393 -17.07 0.41 -16.29
C GLU A 393 -17.96 1.58 -15.86
N VAL A 394 -18.84 2.04 -16.76
CA VAL A 394 -19.85 3.05 -16.45
C VAL A 394 -20.63 2.66 -15.21
N GLY A 395 -20.82 3.61 -14.31
CA GLY A 395 -21.68 3.40 -13.16
C GLY A 395 -21.56 4.49 -12.13
N TRP A 396 -22.35 4.33 -11.09
CA TRP A 396 -22.36 5.26 -9.98
C TRP A 396 -22.49 4.51 -8.65
N SER A 397 -21.98 5.12 -7.60
CA SER A 397 -22.09 4.62 -6.23
C SER A 397 -22.21 5.79 -5.27
N ILE A 398 -23.18 5.72 -4.37
CA ILE A 398 -23.42 6.74 -3.35
C ILE A 398 -23.06 6.16 -1.99
N GLY A 399 -22.31 6.89 -1.19
CA GLY A 399 -21.87 6.37 0.10
C GLY A 399 -21.21 7.41 1.00
N VAL A 400 -20.65 6.90 2.10
CA VAL A 400 -20.03 7.69 3.15
C VAL A 400 -18.60 7.24 3.34
N THR A 401 -17.72 8.22 3.46
CA THR A 401 -16.28 7.99 3.64
C THR A 401 -15.91 7.53 5.05
N SER A 402 -14.86 6.72 5.14
CA SER A 402 -14.38 6.11 6.38
C SER A 402 -13.24 6.86 7.06
N ALA A 403 -12.77 6.34 8.20
CA ALA A 403 -11.81 7.01 9.07
C ALA A 403 -10.48 7.39 8.39
N LYS A 404 -10.03 6.63 7.38
CA LYS A 404 -8.78 6.91 6.63
C LYS A 404 -9.01 7.52 5.25
N SER A 405 -10.21 8.02 4.96
CA SER A 405 -10.50 8.67 3.69
C SER A 405 -9.71 9.97 3.51
N ARG A 406 -9.20 10.19 2.29
CA ARG A 406 -8.58 11.48 1.90
C ARG A 406 -9.59 12.63 1.80
N TYR A 407 -10.89 12.32 1.75
CA TYR A 407 -12.00 13.28 1.62
C TYR A 407 -12.65 13.60 2.97
N GLU A 408 -11.91 13.45 4.08
CA GLU A 408 -12.38 13.57 5.45
C GLU A 408 -13.35 12.44 5.87
N PRO A 409 -13.34 11.99 7.14
CA PRO A 409 -14.25 10.92 7.59
C PRO A 409 -15.71 11.37 7.67
N ARG A 410 -16.66 10.47 7.36
CA ARG A 410 -18.11 10.70 7.38
C ARG A 410 -18.64 11.68 6.33
N ASN A 411 -17.80 12.07 5.38
CA ASN A 411 -18.20 12.89 4.25
C ASN A 411 -19.10 12.11 3.29
N PHE A 412 -20.22 12.71 2.90
CA PHE A 412 -21.17 12.17 1.93
C PHE A 412 -20.63 12.36 0.51
N ILE A 413 -20.48 11.26 -0.22
CA ILE A 413 -19.79 11.24 -1.52
C ILE A 413 -20.60 10.49 -2.59
N VAL A 414 -20.31 10.83 -3.83
CA VAL A 414 -20.76 10.10 -5.02
C VAL A 414 -19.53 9.73 -5.84
N GLN A 415 -19.44 8.47 -6.23
CA GLN A 415 -18.43 7.97 -7.15
C GLN A 415 -19.11 7.79 -8.50
N LEU A 416 -18.57 8.42 -9.54
CA LEU A 416 -19.11 8.39 -10.90
C LEU A 416 -18.06 7.83 -11.85
N VAL A 417 -18.51 7.00 -12.78
CA VAL A 417 -17.75 6.58 -13.96
C VAL A 417 -18.61 6.87 -15.18
N GLY A 418 -18.12 7.74 -16.06
CA GLY A 418 -18.79 8.12 -17.30
C GLY A 418 -17.80 8.76 -18.25
N ASP A 419 -18.28 9.44 -19.29
CA ASP A 419 -17.42 10.05 -20.30
C ASP A 419 -17.36 11.58 -20.12
N ASP A 420 -16.17 12.14 -20.30
CA ASP A 420 -15.96 13.59 -20.31
C ASP A 420 -16.36 14.23 -21.66
N PHE A 421 -16.21 15.55 -21.77
CA PHE A 421 -16.55 16.30 -22.99
C PHE A 421 -15.70 15.91 -24.21
N GLN A 422 -14.58 15.21 -24.00
CA GLN A 422 -13.68 14.72 -25.04
C GLN A 422 -13.87 13.23 -25.34
N ASP A 423 -14.95 12.61 -24.84
CA ASP A 423 -15.26 11.19 -25.00
C ASP A 423 -14.26 10.25 -24.29
N ASN A 424 -13.52 10.76 -23.31
CA ASN A 424 -12.66 9.92 -22.47
C ASN A 424 -13.45 9.39 -21.28
N ARG A 425 -13.28 8.10 -20.98
CA ARG A 425 -13.79 7.47 -19.76
C ARG A 425 -13.07 8.04 -18.54
N VAL A 426 -13.83 8.64 -17.61
CA VAL A 426 -13.31 9.25 -16.38
C VAL A 426 -14.01 8.64 -15.17
N TYR A 427 -13.20 8.33 -14.15
CA TYR A 427 -13.66 8.01 -12.80
C TYR A 427 -13.43 9.22 -11.90
N GLU A 428 -14.50 9.69 -11.26
CA GLU A 428 -14.47 10.85 -10.36
C GLU A 428 -15.12 10.51 -9.01
N VAL A 429 -14.52 11.00 -7.92
CA VAL A 429 -15.13 10.96 -6.58
C VAL A 429 -15.52 12.38 -6.19
N VAL A 430 -16.82 12.65 -6.29
CA VAL A 430 -17.41 13.93 -5.94
C VAL A 430 -17.73 13.94 -4.45
N SER A 431 -17.16 14.91 -3.73
CA SER A 431 -17.24 15.01 -2.28
C SER A 431 -17.99 16.24 -1.84
N SER A 432 -19.02 16.09 -1.01
CA SER A 432 -19.93 17.19 -0.63
C SER A 432 -19.40 18.09 0.49
N GLY A 433 -18.55 17.57 1.39
CA GLY A 433 -18.23 18.24 2.66
C GLY A 433 -19.33 18.12 3.72
N LEU A 434 -20.47 17.49 3.40
CA LEU A 434 -21.55 17.22 4.34
C LEU A 434 -21.22 15.97 5.16
N HIS A 435 -21.03 16.16 6.46
CA HIS A 435 -20.62 15.11 7.38
C HIS A 435 -21.82 14.46 8.05
N ILE A 436 -22.00 13.16 7.83
CA ILE A 436 -23.15 12.41 8.32
C ILE A 436 -22.96 12.05 9.80
N PRO A 437 -23.93 12.36 10.68
CA PRO A 437 -23.87 11.93 12.07
C PRO A 437 -24.06 10.42 12.19
N LEU A 438 -23.35 9.80 13.13
CA LEU A 438 -23.54 8.38 13.44
C LEU A 438 -24.70 8.20 14.40
N ASN A 439 -25.41 7.06 14.29
CA ASN A 439 -26.48 6.65 15.18
C ASN A 439 -27.65 7.66 15.26
N LYS A 440 -27.90 8.38 14.16
CA LYS A 440 -29.01 9.33 14.04
C LYS A 440 -29.75 9.12 12.72
N PRO A 441 -31.09 9.28 12.70
CA PRO A 441 -31.84 9.30 11.45
C PRO A 441 -31.50 10.56 10.65
N VAL A 442 -31.16 10.37 9.37
CA VAL A 442 -30.76 11.45 8.47
C VAL A 442 -31.49 11.27 7.14
N TYR A 443 -31.84 12.39 6.53
CA TYR A 443 -32.23 12.46 5.13
C TYR A 443 -31.00 12.72 4.27
N LEU A 444 -30.80 11.92 3.23
CA LEU A 444 -29.74 12.05 2.24
C LEU A 444 -30.37 12.15 0.85
N GLY A 445 -30.07 13.21 0.11
CA GLY A 445 -30.49 13.37 -1.28
C GLY A 445 -29.29 13.67 -2.16
N VAL A 446 -29.29 13.15 -3.39
CA VAL A 446 -28.29 13.44 -4.41
C VAL A 446 -28.99 13.60 -5.74
N SER A 447 -28.88 14.79 -6.33
CA SER A 447 -29.27 15.03 -7.72
C SER A 447 -28.02 15.06 -8.59
N ILE A 448 -27.95 14.17 -9.58
CA ILE A 448 -26.80 13.99 -10.47
C ILE A 448 -27.21 14.47 -11.85
N SER A 449 -26.44 15.40 -12.42
CA SER A 449 -26.60 15.90 -13.78
C SER A 449 -25.30 15.74 -14.56
N ALA A 450 -25.35 14.93 -15.62
CA ALA A 450 -24.36 14.93 -16.68
C ALA A 450 -24.66 16.01 -17.74
N LYS A 451 -25.78 16.74 -17.66
CA LYS A 451 -26.02 17.83 -18.60
C LYS A 451 -25.02 18.96 -18.35
N PRO A 452 -24.29 19.41 -19.39
CA PRO A 452 -23.45 20.59 -19.26
C PRO A 452 -24.29 21.82 -18.88
N SER A 453 -23.81 22.64 -17.95
CA SER A 453 -24.47 23.91 -17.68
C SER A 453 -24.22 24.91 -18.82
N GLN A 454 -25.03 25.97 -18.87
CA GLN A 454 -24.76 27.09 -19.78
C GLN A 454 -23.49 27.86 -19.43
N GLU A 455 -22.97 27.73 -18.21
CA GLU A 455 -21.79 28.43 -17.72
C GLU A 455 -20.48 27.68 -18.02
N ASP A 456 -20.48 26.34 -17.96
CA ASP A 456 -19.33 25.51 -18.29
C ASP A 456 -19.78 24.24 -19.06
N PRO A 457 -19.62 24.21 -20.40
CA PRO A 457 -20.04 23.09 -21.22
C PRO A 457 -19.20 21.81 -21.00
N ALA A 458 -18.10 21.89 -20.23
CA ALA A 458 -17.23 20.76 -19.92
C ALA A 458 -17.50 20.13 -18.55
N LYS A 459 -18.57 20.53 -17.84
CA LYS A 459 -18.86 20.09 -16.48
C LYS A 459 -20.31 19.65 -16.29
N GLY A 460 -20.47 18.50 -15.65
CA GLY A 460 -21.71 18.11 -14.98
C GLY A 460 -21.70 18.55 -13.51
N TYR A 461 -22.80 18.32 -12.80
CA TYR A 461 -23.00 18.76 -11.43
C TYR A 461 -23.68 17.70 -10.58
N VAL A 462 -23.22 17.58 -9.35
CA VAL A 462 -23.93 16.86 -8.29
C VAL A 462 -24.36 17.84 -7.22
N THR A 463 -25.65 17.86 -6.90
CA THR A 463 -26.17 18.56 -5.72
C THR A 463 -26.51 17.56 -4.63
N PHE A 464 -25.84 17.69 -3.50
CA PHE A 464 -26.06 16.91 -2.30
C PHE A 464 -27.02 17.63 -1.37
N TYR A 465 -27.88 16.88 -0.69
CA TYR A 465 -28.82 17.36 0.31
C TYR A 465 -28.69 16.51 1.58
N MET A 466 -28.64 17.16 2.75
CA MET A 466 -28.60 16.46 4.04
C MET A 466 -29.44 17.20 5.09
N LYS A 467 -30.26 16.46 5.84
CA LYS A 467 -30.97 16.98 7.02
C LYS A 467 -30.89 15.98 8.17
N ASP A 468 -30.50 16.44 9.35
CA ASP A 468 -30.61 15.65 10.59
C ASP A 468 -32.10 15.55 10.93
N LEU A 469 -32.67 14.34 10.91
CA LEU A 469 -34.09 14.12 11.18
C LEU A 469 -34.37 13.84 12.65
N SER A 470 -33.33 13.76 13.49
CA SER A 470 -33.50 13.68 14.95
C SER A 470 -33.90 15.01 15.57
N ASP A 471 -33.60 16.12 14.88
CA ASP A 471 -33.98 17.47 15.26
C ASP A 471 -34.91 18.09 14.20
N PRO A 472 -36.21 18.25 14.49
CA PRO A 472 -37.16 18.87 13.56
C PRO A 472 -36.78 20.30 13.12
N ALA A 473 -35.99 21.02 13.93
CA ALA A 473 -35.52 22.37 13.64
C ALA A 473 -34.25 22.40 12.77
N SER A 474 -33.58 21.25 12.55
CA SER A 474 -32.40 21.19 11.71
C SER A 474 -32.72 21.66 10.28
N PRO A 475 -31.97 22.62 9.72
CA PRO A 475 -32.18 23.04 8.34
C PRO A 475 -31.75 21.93 7.36
N LEU A 476 -32.38 21.91 6.18
CA LEU A 476 -31.86 21.17 5.04
C LEU A 476 -30.61 21.88 4.53
N ARG A 477 -29.47 21.19 4.59
CA ARG A 477 -28.20 21.64 4.01
C ARG A 477 -28.08 21.13 2.59
N SER A 478 -27.48 21.92 1.71
CA SER A 478 -27.22 21.53 0.33
C SER A 478 -25.86 22.03 -0.14
N GLU A 479 -25.16 21.22 -0.94
CA GLU A 479 -23.87 21.57 -1.54
C GLU A 479 -23.85 21.10 -2.99
N THR A 480 -23.46 21.97 -3.92
CA THR A 480 -23.34 21.66 -5.35
C THR A 480 -21.88 21.63 -5.76
N VAL A 481 -21.46 20.53 -6.38
CA VAL A 481 -20.07 20.29 -6.77
C VAL A 481 -20.03 19.91 -8.24
N SER A 482 -19.14 20.54 -9.00
CA SER A 482 -18.94 20.23 -10.43
C SER A 482 -18.04 19.00 -10.63
N HIS A 483 -18.22 18.28 -11.73
CA HIS A 483 -17.43 17.12 -12.12
C HIS A 483 -17.20 17.07 -13.64
N PRO A 484 -16.17 16.36 -14.14
CA PRO A 484 -15.84 16.36 -15.57
C PRO A 484 -16.75 15.48 -16.45
N ILE A 485 -17.55 14.60 -15.85
CA ILE A 485 -18.43 13.68 -16.59
C ILE A 485 -19.64 14.44 -17.15
N VAL A 486 -19.89 14.32 -18.46
CA VAL A 486 -20.98 15.02 -19.17
C VAL A 486 -21.88 14.10 -20.00
N LYS A 487 -21.64 12.78 -19.97
CA LYS A 487 -22.53 11.76 -20.54
C LYS A 487 -22.15 10.36 -20.06
N GLY A 488 -22.99 9.37 -20.38
CA GLY A 488 -22.71 7.96 -20.08
C GLY A 488 -22.81 7.65 -18.59
N LEU A 489 -23.87 8.11 -17.92
CA LEU A 489 -24.22 7.69 -16.56
C LEU A 489 -25.11 6.43 -16.55
N ALA A 490 -25.75 6.11 -17.68
CA ALA A 490 -26.60 4.94 -17.87
C ALA A 490 -26.05 4.05 -18.99
N PHE A 491 -25.77 2.79 -18.64
CA PHE A 491 -25.27 1.79 -19.58
C PHE A 491 -26.33 0.71 -19.85
N LYS A 492 -26.56 0.41 -21.14
CA LYS A 492 -27.65 -0.47 -21.60
C LYS A 492 -27.57 -1.92 -21.11
N ASP A 493 -26.40 -2.41 -20.68
CA ASP A 493 -26.24 -3.76 -20.12
C ASP A 493 -25.80 -3.74 -18.65
N ALA A 494 -25.96 -2.60 -17.96
CA ALA A 494 -25.54 -2.47 -16.57
C ALA A 494 -26.37 -3.39 -15.66
N ALA A 495 -25.65 -4.07 -14.79
CA ALA A 495 -26.22 -4.95 -13.79
C ALA A 495 -27.22 -4.20 -12.87
N PRO A 496 -28.16 -4.92 -12.23
CA PRO A 496 -29.16 -4.28 -11.39
C PRO A 496 -28.54 -3.51 -10.21
N PRO A 497 -29.22 -2.47 -9.68
CA PRO A 497 -28.72 -1.72 -8.52
C PRO A 497 -28.60 -2.62 -7.29
N LEU A 498 -27.56 -2.38 -6.50
CA LEU A 498 -27.36 -2.98 -5.18
C LEU A 498 -27.58 -1.93 -4.09
N ILE A 499 -28.43 -2.27 -3.14
CA ILE A 499 -28.68 -1.51 -1.92
C ILE A 499 -27.81 -2.12 -0.82
N GLY A 500 -27.13 -1.26 -0.06
CA GLY A 500 -26.25 -1.64 1.05
C GLY A 500 -24.82 -2.03 0.68
N GLY A 501 -24.42 -1.87 -0.59
CA GLY A 501 -23.06 -2.20 -1.01
C GLY A 501 -22.83 -2.00 -2.50
N ARG A 502 -21.70 -2.53 -2.99
CA ARG A 502 -21.34 -2.63 -4.42
C ARG A 502 -20.92 -4.05 -4.78
N ARG A 503 -20.71 -4.34 -6.07
CA ARG A 503 -20.44 -5.73 -6.51
C ARG A 503 -19.07 -6.25 -6.08
N GLN A 504 -18.09 -5.38 -5.92
CA GLN A 504 -16.79 -5.72 -5.34
C GLN A 504 -16.94 -6.10 -3.86
N LYS A 505 -16.13 -7.05 -3.38
CA LYS A 505 -16.07 -7.43 -1.97
C LYS A 505 -15.72 -6.22 -1.09
N GLY A 506 -16.40 -6.09 0.05
CA GLY A 506 -16.24 -4.97 0.98
C GLY A 506 -17.21 -3.82 0.72
N HIS A 507 -16.94 -2.65 1.30
CA HIS A 507 -17.69 -1.41 1.06
C HIS A 507 -19.19 -1.45 1.40
N LEU A 508 -19.56 -2.18 2.45
CA LEU A 508 -20.95 -2.40 2.82
C LEU A 508 -21.50 -1.26 3.68
N TRP A 509 -22.79 -0.93 3.53
CA TRP A 509 -23.50 -0.09 4.47
C TRP A 509 -23.63 -0.80 5.82
N ASP A 510 -23.57 -0.03 6.90
CA ASP A 510 -23.71 -0.55 8.25
C ASP A 510 -24.67 0.34 9.03
N GLY A 511 -25.92 -0.10 9.11
CA GLY A 511 -26.99 0.67 9.71
C GLY A 511 -28.34 0.43 9.07
N GLN A 512 -29.28 1.33 9.32
CA GLN A 512 -30.69 1.15 8.94
C GLN A 512 -31.09 2.06 7.77
N LEU A 513 -31.98 1.57 6.92
CA LEU A 513 -32.53 2.28 5.77
C LEU A 513 -34.06 2.15 5.79
N ALA A 514 -34.75 3.26 6.07
CA ALA A 514 -36.21 3.30 6.19
C ALA A 514 -36.93 3.60 4.87
N ARG A 515 -36.26 4.34 3.96
CA ARG A 515 -36.78 4.60 2.62
C ARG A 515 -35.65 4.87 1.64
N LEU A 516 -35.79 4.42 0.40
CA LEU A 516 -34.90 4.75 -0.71
C LEU A 516 -35.74 5.00 -1.98
N THR A 517 -35.56 6.15 -2.60
CA THR A 517 -36.24 6.54 -3.84
C THR A 517 -35.24 6.85 -4.93
N VAL A 518 -35.63 6.57 -6.18
CA VAL A 518 -34.92 6.98 -7.38
C VAL A 518 -35.94 7.68 -8.27
N SER A 519 -35.67 8.92 -8.65
CA SER A 519 -36.56 9.77 -9.46
C SER A 519 -35.85 10.19 -10.74
N GLU A 520 -36.62 10.38 -11.81
CA GLU A 520 -36.14 10.95 -13.07
C GLU A 520 -35.88 12.46 -12.93
N GLY A 521 -34.78 12.93 -13.52
CA GLY A 521 -34.43 14.35 -13.54
C GLY A 521 -33.91 14.90 -12.21
N ILE A 522 -33.72 16.22 -12.18
CA ILE A 522 -33.30 16.97 -10.98
C ILE A 522 -34.55 17.49 -10.26
N LEU A 523 -34.77 17.03 -9.03
CA LEU A 523 -35.91 17.48 -8.23
C LEU A 523 -35.74 18.90 -7.71
N ASP A 524 -36.82 19.69 -7.75
CA ASP A 524 -36.88 20.96 -7.03
C ASP A 524 -36.82 20.71 -5.51
N ARG A 525 -36.33 21.69 -4.75
CA ARG A 525 -36.24 21.61 -3.30
C ARG A 525 -37.58 21.23 -2.65
N LEU A 526 -38.71 21.74 -3.15
CA LEU A 526 -40.05 21.44 -2.63
C LEU A 526 -40.57 20.05 -3.02
N GLN A 527 -39.94 19.37 -3.98
CA GLN A 527 -40.26 18.01 -4.39
C GLN A 527 -39.50 16.94 -3.58
N LEU A 528 -38.49 17.34 -2.79
CA LEU A 528 -37.70 16.42 -1.96
C LEU A 528 -38.53 15.84 -0.80
N LEU A 529 -38.22 14.61 -0.38
CA LEU A 529 -38.95 13.87 0.67
C LEU A 529 -39.23 14.65 1.97
N PRO A 530 -38.32 15.50 2.52
CA PRO A 530 -38.57 16.23 3.77
C PRO A 530 -39.70 17.27 3.67
N TYR A 531 -40.16 17.58 2.47
CA TYR A 531 -41.24 18.52 2.23
C TYR A 531 -42.53 17.77 1.90
N PRO A 532 -43.64 18.10 2.57
CA PRO A 532 -44.91 17.41 2.36
C PRO A 532 -45.41 17.66 0.93
N GLN A 533 -45.64 16.57 0.20
CA GLN A 533 -46.32 16.61 -1.09
C GLN A 533 -47.80 16.83 -0.81
N ARG A 534 -48.33 18.03 -1.06
CA ARG A 534 -49.76 18.28 -0.88
C ARG A 534 -50.54 17.62 -2.03
N SER A 535 -51.56 16.84 -1.68
CA SER A 535 -52.45 16.15 -2.62
C SER A 535 -53.64 17.02 -3.07
N ASP A 536 -53.70 18.27 -2.64
CA ASP A 536 -54.75 19.21 -3.04
C ASP A 536 -54.34 19.96 -4.33
N ALA A 537 -55.35 20.45 -5.05
CA ALA A 537 -55.20 21.17 -6.32
C ALA A 537 -54.43 22.52 -6.21
N GLU A 538 -53.81 22.80 -5.06
CA GLU A 538 -53.00 24.01 -4.78
C GLU A 538 -51.47 23.73 -4.74
N SER A 539 -51.01 22.49 -4.93
CA SER A 539 -49.57 22.23 -5.13
C SER A 539 -49.11 22.78 -6.48
N LEU A 540 -48.23 23.80 -6.46
CA LEU A 540 -47.71 24.46 -7.67
C LEU A 540 -46.77 23.57 -8.52
N LEU A 541 -46.32 22.42 -7.99
CA LEU A 541 -45.42 21.50 -8.68
C LEU A 541 -46.03 20.08 -8.71
N PRO A 542 -45.92 19.36 -9.84
CA PRO A 542 -46.34 17.96 -9.93
C PRO A 542 -45.45 17.07 -9.04
N ALA A 543 -46.00 15.94 -8.61
CA ALA A 543 -45.24 14.92 -7.88
C ALA A 543 -44.06 14.40 -8.73
N PRO A 544 -42.91 14.07 -8.11
CA PRO A 544 -41.74 13.58 -8.84
C PRO A 544 -42.03 12.24 -9.52
N ALA A 545 -41.51 12.07 -10.74
CA ALA A 545 -41.57 10.81 -11.47
C ALA A 545 -40.61 9.78 -10.84
N ARG A 546 -41.11 9.00 -9.87
CA ARG A 546 -40.33 7.98 -9.17
C ARG A 546 -40.20 6.71 -10.01
N LEU A 547 -38.96 6.36 -10.35
CA LEU A 547 -38.56 5.12 -11.01
C LEU A 547 -38.56 3.94 -10.01
N ALA A 548 -38.19 4.20 -8.76
CA ALA A 548 -38.28 3.26 -7.65
C ALA A 548 -38.61 3.99 -6.34
N ASP A 549 -39.37 3.31 -5.47
CA ASP A 549 -39.70 3.76 -4.12
C ASP A 549 -39.79 2.55 -3.19
N TRP A 550 -38.76 2.34 -2.37
CA TRP A 550 -38.69 1.26 -1.39
C TRP A 550 -38.85 1.84 0.00
N ASN A 551 -39.98 1.55 0.65
CA ASN A 551 -40.27 1.90 2.03
C ASN A 551 -40.07 0.73 3.02
N PHE A 552 -39.54 -0.39 2.51
CA PHE A 552 -39.23 -1.63 3.24
C PHE A 552 -40.37 -2.18 4.12
N ALA A 553 -41.63 -1.98 3.71
CA ALA A 553 -42.82 -2.43 4.45
C ALA A 553 -43.12 -3.94 4.28
N GLY A 554 -42.15 -4.75 3.87
CA GLY A 554 -42.30 -6.21 3.78
C GLY A 554 -42.65 -6.83 5.14
N SER A 555 -43.40 -7.93 5.10
CA SER A 555 -43.84 -8.67 6.30
C SER A 555 -42.93 -9.84 6.66
N ASP A 556 -42.15 -10.35 5.69
CA ASP A 556 -41.11 -11.34 5.92
C ASP A 556 -39.73 -10.78 5.57
N GLY A 557 -38.73 -11.20 6.32
CA GLY A 557 -37.34 -10.78 6.12
C GLY A 557 -36.71 -11.23 4.82
N GLU A 558 -37.43 -11.97 3.98
CA GLU A 558 -36.95 -12.53 2.72
C GLU A 558 -37.27 -11.62 1.52
N THR A 559 -38.38 -10.89 1.60
CA THR A 559 -38.80 -9.92 0.60
C THR A 559 -39.01 -8.55 1.25
N PRO A 560 -37.93 -7.86 1.65
CA PRO A 560 -38.05 -6.63 2.44
C PRO A 560 -38.74 -5.49 1.67
N ALA A 561 -38.67 -5.48 0.34
CA ALA A 561 -39.41 -4.54 -0.51
C ALA A 561 -39.74 -5.13 -1.89
N PRO A 562 -40.78 -4.61 -2.59
CA PRO A 562 -41.15 -5.08 -3.93
C PRO A 562 -40.00 -5.02 -4.93
N GLY A 563 -39.83 -6.09 -5.70
CA GLY A 563 -38.80 -6.18 -6.73
C GLY A 563 -37.37 -6.23 -6.18
N THR A 564 -37.18 -6.60 -4.92
CA THR A 564 -35.86 -6.75 -4.30
C THR A 564 -35.62 -8.19 -3.87
N THR A 565 -34.37 -8.64 -3.94
CA THR A 565 -33.97 -9.98 -3.48
C THR A 565 -32.65 -9.89 -2.73
N TRP A 566 -32.54 -10.61 -1.61
CA TRP A 566 -31.27 -10.68 -0.90
C TRP A 566 -30.22 -11.30 -1.78
N LYS A 567 -29.10 -10.59 -1.96
CA LYS A 567 -27.93 -11.17 -2.60
C LYS A 567 -27.25 -12.07 -1.58
N ARG A 568 -27.80 -13.27 -1.45
CA ARG A 568 -27.15 -14.34 -0.70
C ARG A 568 -25.92 -14.73 -1.49
N ASN A 569 -24.74 -14.60 -0.89
CA ASN A 569 -23.60 -15.35 -1.37
C ASN A 569 -24.08 -16.80 -1.46
N ALA A 570 -24.05 -17.42 -2.65
CA ALA A 570 -24.27 -18.85 -2.74
C ALA A 570 -23.44 -19.49 -1.63
N PRO A 571 -23.95 -20.49 -0.88
CA PRO A 571 -23.05 -21.31 -0.09
C PRO A 571 -21.96 -21.68 -1.08
N ALA A 572 -20.71 -21.27 -0.80
CA ALA A 572 -19.61 -21.47 -1.71
C ALA A 572 -19.75 -22.92 -2.16
N ALA A 573 -19.98 -23.14 -3.46
CA ALA A 573 -20.06 -24.49 -4.00
C ALA A 573 -18.89 -25.22 -3.33
N ALA A 574 -19.20 -26.29 -2.57
CA ALA A 574 -18.27 -26.91 -1.63
C ALA A 574 -16.89 -26.82 -2.27
N PRO A 575 -15.94 -26.05 -1.66
CA PRO A 575 -14.77 -25.63 -2.40
C PRO A 575 -14.23 -26.88 -3.07
N SER A 576 -14.02 -26.83 -4.38
CA SER A 576 -13.18 -27.87 -4.97
C SER A 576 -11.92 -27.92 -4.09
N ALA A 577 -11.26 -29.05 -3.89
CA ALA A 577 -10.15 -29.10 -2.94
C ALA A 577 -9.05 -28.03 -3.20
N ALA A 578 -9.05 -27.43 -4.40
CA ALA A 578 -8.12 -26.41 -4.87
C ALA A 578 -8.16 -25.03 -4.13
N PRO A 579 -9.27 -24.30 -3.90
CA PRO A 579 -9.21 -22.99 -3.21
C PRO A 579 -8.85 -23.09 -1.74
N ALA A 580 -9.30 -24.15 -1.04
CA ALA A 580 -8.91 -24.41 0.36
C ALA A 580 -7.42 -24.77 0.47
N LEU A 581 -6.91 -25.59 -0.47
CA LEU A 581 -5.48 -25.90 -0.56
C LEU A 581 -4.65 -24.64 -0.85
N ASN A 582 -5.07 -23.81 -1.80
CA ASN A 582 -4.37 -22.56 -2.13
C ASN A 582 -4.26 -21.63 -0.92
N GLY A 583 -5.32 -21.50 -0.12
CA GLY A 583 -5.30 -20.73 1.13
C GLY A 583 -4.32 -21.31 2.14
N ALA A 584 -4.43 -22.60 2.44
CA ALA A 584 -3.56 -23.27 3.40
C ALA A 584 -2.07 -23.23 3.02
N VAL A 585 -1.77 -23.38 1.72
CA VAL A 585 -0.39 -23.27 1.21
C VAL A 585 0.09 -21.82 1.21
N THR A 586 -0.81 -20.84 1.04
CA THR A 586 -0.51 -19.41 1.21
C THR A 586 -0.08 -19.12 2.65
N ASP A 587 -0.81 -19.63 3.65
CA ASP A 587 -0.47 -19.46 5.06
C ASP A 587 0.87 -20.13 5.40
N PHE A 588 1.13 -21.30 4.84
CA PHE A 588 2.43 -21.98 4.97
C PHE A 588 3.57 -21.14 4.37
N CYS A 589 3.39 -20.64 3.14
CA CYS A 589 4.36 -19.77 2.49
C CYS A 589 4.58 -18.47 3.26
N HIS A 590 3.51 -17.91 3.84
CA HIS A 590 3.58 -16.72 4.68
C HIS A 590 4.38 -16.98 5.95
N ALA A 591 4.17 -18.13 6.61
CA ALA A 591 4.97 -18.55 7.76
C ALA A 591 6.47 -18.66 7.41
N LEU A 592 6.82 -19.23 6.25
CA LEU A 592 8.21 -19.28 5.80
C LEU A 592 8.81 -17.88 5.63
N LEU A 593 8.10 -16.96 4.97
CA LEU A 593 8.54 -15.58 4.75
C LEU A 593 8.64 -14.75 6.05
N ASN A 594 8.01 -15.17 7.14
CA ASN A 594 8.06 -14.53 8.46
C ASN A 594 9.05 -15.22 9.42
N SER A 595 9.72 -16.28 8.99
CA SER A 595 10.68 -17.01 9.83
C SER A 595 12.01 -16.27 9.97
N ASN A 596 12.71 -16.49 11.08
CA ASN A 596 14.09 -15.99 11.25
C ASN A 596 15.00 -16.49 10.13
N GLU A 597 14.78 -17.72 9.64
CA GLU A 597 15.57 -18.31 8.55
C GLU A 597 15.46 -17.55 7.22
N PHE A 598 14.34 -16.86 7.00
CA PHE A 598 14.16 -16.00 5.84
C PHE A 598 14.73 -14.59 6.07
N LEU A 599 14.60 -14.08 7.30
CA LEU A 599 14.93 -12.69 7.64
C LEU A 599 16.40 -12.46 7.97
N TYR A 600 17.16 -13.51 8.27
CA TYR A 600 18.56 -13.44 8.72
C TYR A 600 19.49 -14.30 7.86
N LEU A 601 20.74 -13.86 7.75
CA LEU A 601 21.86 -14.66 7.25
C LEU A 601 22.39 -15.56 8.39
N HIS A 602 22.66 -16.83 8.06
CA HIS A 602 22.94 -17.91 9.02
C HIS A 602 24.19 -18.71 8.71
#